data_AF-A0A521WU66-F1
#
_entry.id   AF-A0A521WU66-F1
#
_cell.length_a   1.000
_cell.length_b   1.000
_cell.length_c   1.000
_cell.angle_alpha   90.00
_cell.angle_beta   90.00
_cell.angle_gamma   90.00
#
_symmetry.space_group_name_H-M   'P 1'
#
loop_
_entity.id
_entity.type
_entity.pdbx_description
1 polymer ?
#
loop_
_entity_poly.entity_id
_entity_poly.type
_entity_poly.pdbx_seq_one_letter_code
_entity_poly.pdbx_strand_id
1 'polypeptide(L)'
;MTAIDLEEELTIQESHWRGRLITAGILLAVVGAVAGGLYVYRSGGSSTTTRGTEDVKVARKTINQTLIISGTADAQLNSNLIFQSSGKVASISVKVGDVVKQGDVLASLESDSLNNALQTAQANVRAAQLKLDDLLQGSTEAQLATADQAVASAQAAVTKAKDAQKTLLDGATAADLAVAQQAVSAAEAQLATAQSNRDKLDNTPSAADLAAAEAAVAQAQSALTAAQNTAATTQSTVDAAAASLKSGAEPTYCAVDNTPAFCTTPSAPISGTDADIVNAALSGPNALKATAVMTANSTYVTAASAAANAAAAVAPAQRAVDSAQAKLDALEEGPSSAEIDAADAAVASAEAALDAANKKLQVARDGATAEQKADAQAAVDSAEMTLAAALAQRAEAVRGADTNTIEQARHAVATAQLAADAARIRLRDAQIIAPFDGTIGAINAKVGEFFGGGSTTPPIVLLTPDRLTMKMDVGETDYANIKVGQVGGVLFDSIPGKIYPFVISEIGLSPSITQGVVTYPVKGSLVLPP
;
A
#
# COMPACT_ATOMS: atom_id res chain seq x y z
N MET A 1 110.79 -64.61 -85.66
CA MET A 1 111.53 -65.51 -86.56
C MET A 1 111.68 -66.82 -85.81
N THR A 2 111.26 -67.92 -86.43
CA THR A 2 111.61 -69.33 -86.12
C THR A 2 111.39 -69.80 -84.67
N ALA A 3 110.31 -70.54 -84.38
CA ALA A 3 110.12 -71.98 -84.64
C ALA A 3 110.74 -72.86 -83.56
N ILE A 4 110.28 -74.13 -83.51
CA ILE A 4 110.92 -75.32 -82.92
C ILE A 4 110.63 -75.46 -81.40
N ASP A 5 110.16 -76.57 -80.85
CA ASP A 5 109.86 -77.92 -81.36
C ASP A 5 109.24 -78.81 -80.25
N LEU A 6 108.79 -80.00 -80.67
CA LEU A 6 108.84 -81.34 -80.03
C LEU A 6 107.99 -81.70 -78.77
N GLU A 7 107.00 -82.56 -79.03
CA GLU A 7 106.75 -83.94 -78.50
C GLU A 7 106.98 -84.33 -77.02
N GLU A 8 105.92 -84.86 -76.38
CA GLU A 8 105.77 -86.07 -75.50
C GLU A 8 104.51 -85.90 -74.61
N GLU A 9 103.38 -86.58 -74.86
CA GLU A 9 102.93 -87.94 -74.42
C GLU A 9 102.43 -88.11 -72.96
N LEU A 10 101.27 -88.79 -72.85
CA LEU A 10 100.64 -89.47 -71.67
C LEU A 10 99.92 -88.61 -70.60
N THR A 11 98.60 -88.34 -70.67
CA THR A 11 97.36 -89.17 -70.48
C THR A 11 96.65 -88.97 -69.13
N ILE A 12 95.45 -88.37 -69.21
CA ILE A 12 94.13 -88.79 -68.71
C ILE A 12 93.92 -88.95 -67.18
N GLN A 13 92.97 -88.18 -66.58
CA GLN A 13 91.59 -88.69 -66.33
C GLN A 13 90.60 -87.62 -65.83
N GLU A 14 89.48 -87.53 -66.56
CA GLU A 14 88.29 -86.68 -66.36
C GLU A 14 87.38 -87.12 -65.19
N SER A 15 86.50 -86.22 -64.75
CA SER A 15 85.07 -86.56 -64.68
C SER A 15 84.17 -85.31 -64.79
N HIS A 16 83.54 -85.12 -65.95
CA HIS A 16 82.60 -84.05 -66.26
C HIS A 16 81.15 -84.52 -66.04
N TRP A 17 80.57 -84.27 -64.85
CA TRP A 17 79.12 -84.52 -64.62
C TRP A 17 78.37 -83.35 -63.95
N ARG A 18 79.03 -82.21 -63.71
CA ARG A 18 78.43 -81.05 -63.01
C ARG A 18 77.91 -79.92 -63.93
N GLY A 19 78.09 -80.02 -65.25
CA GLY A 19 77.71 -78.96 -66.20
C GLY A 19 76.29 -79.04 -66.77
N ARG A 20 75.55 -80.14 -66.57
CA ARG A 20 74.24 -80.37 -67.24
C ARG A 20 73.01 -80.22 -66.33
N LEU A 21 73.19 -80.02 -65.02
CA LEU A 21 72.07 -79.83 -64.06
C LEU A 21 71.70 -78.35 -63.83
N ILE A 22 72.61 -77.41 -64.13
CA ILE A 22 72.39 -75.97 -63.88
C ILE A 22 71.58 -75.31 -65.02
N THR A 23 71.67 -75.83 -66.25
CA THR A 23 70.90 -75.33 -67.40
C THR A 23 69.46 -75.85 -67.45
N ALA A 24 69.17 -77.01 -66.84
CA ALA A 24 67.80 -77.54 -66.73
C ALA A 24 66.96 -76.81 -65.66
N GLY A 25 67.58 -76.35 -64.56
CA GLY A 25 66.89 -75.63 -63.49
C GLY A 25 66.40 -74.23 -63.88
N ILE A 26 67.12 -73.54 -64.76
CA ILE A 26 66.75 -72.18 -65.22
C ILE A 26 65.59 -72.23 -66.23
N LEU A 27 65.51 -73.27 -67.07
CA LEU A 27 64.38 -73.46 -67.99
C LEU A 27 63.07 -73.86 -67.27
N LEU A 28 63.15 -74.60 -66.15
CA LEU A 28 61.98 -74.98 -65.35
C LEU A 28 61.39 -73.78 -64.57
N ALA A 29 62.22 -72.83 -64.14
CA ALA A 29 61.77 -71.61 -63.47
C ALA A 29 61.03 -70.64 -64.42
N VAL A 30 61.45 -70.57 -65.70
CA VAL A 30 60.79 -69.72 -66.71
C VAL A 30 59.45 -70.31 -67.16
N VAL A 31 59.34 -71.64 -67.27
CA VAL A 31 58.06 -72.30 -67.60
C VAL A 31 57.04 -72.20 -66.46
N GLY A 32 57.48 -72.24 -65.20
CA GLY A 32 56.62 -72.01 -64.03
C GLY A 32 56.03 -70.60 -63.94
N ALA A 33 56.79 -69.57 -64.32
CA ALA A 33 56.33 -68.18 -64.34
C ALA A 33 55.29 -67.92 -65.44
N VAL A 34 55.42 -68.56 -66.60
CA VAL A 34 54.46 -68.44 -67.71
C VAL A 34 53.17 -69.22 -67.44
N ALA A 35 53.24 -70.39 -66.77
CA ALA A 35 52.07 -71.16 -66.35
C ALA A 35 51.28 -70.48 -65.21
N GLY A 36 51.97 -69.84 -64.25
CA GLY A 36 51.34 -69.09 -63.16
C GLY A 36 50.64 -67.80 -63.62
N GLY A 37 51.24 -67.08 -64.58
CA GLY A 37 50.62 -65.88 -65.17
C GLY A 37 49.37 -66.17 -66.00
N LEU A 38 49.33 -67.32 -66.70
CA LEU A 38 48.19 -67.72 -67.52
C LEU A 38 46.98 -68.20 -66.69
N TYR A 39 47.21 -68.74 -65.48
CA TYR A 39 46.14 -69.18 -64.56
C TYR A 39 45.41 -67.98 -63.93
N VAL A 40 46.14 -66.93 -63.53
CA VAL A 40 45.55 -65.71 -62.94
C VAL A 40 44.82 -64.85 -63.97
N TYR A 41 45.24 -64.87 -65.24
CA TYR A 41 44.57 -64.12 -66.30
C TYR A 41 43.29 -64.81 -66.81
N ARG A 42 43.14 -66.12 -66.62
CA ARG A 42 42.00 -66.90 -67.13
C ARG A 42 40.88 -67.13 -66.09
N SER A 43 41.06 -66.70 -64.84
CA SER A 43 40.02 -66.69 -63.80
C SER A 43 39.27 -65.37 -63.67
N GLY A 44 39.38 -64.47 -64.66
CA GLY A 44 38.54 -63.28 -64.79
C GLY A 44 37.12 -63.63 -65.25
N GLY A 45 36.27 -64.05 -64.32
CA GLY A 45 34.81 -64.15 -64.48
C GLY A 45 34.12 -63.00 -63.75
N SER A 46 33.41 -62.16 -64.50
CA SER A 46 32.73 -60.96 -64.00
C SER A 46 31.39 -61.25 -63.29
N SER A 47 31.18 -60.51 -62.20
CA SER A 47 29.91 -59.94 -61.68
C SER A 47 28.89 -60.86 -60.97
N THR A 48 28.68 -60.61 -59.67
CA THR A 48 27.34 -60.34 -59.08
C THR A 48 27.47 -59.45 -57.84
N THR A 49 26.77 -58.32 -57.88
CA THR A 49 26.58 -57.33 -56.80
C THR A 49 25.93 -57.92 -55.56
N THR A 50 26.50 -57.68 -54.37
CA THR A 50 25.76 -57.76 -53.09
C THR A 50 26.04 -56.49 -52.30
N ARG A 51 25.00 -55.69 -52.07
CA ARG A 51 25.03 -54.44 -51.30
C ARG A 51 25.20 -54.81 -49.82
N GLY A 52 26.42 -54.64 -49.28
CA GLY A 52 26.65 -54.55 -47.84
C GLY A 52 26.55 -53.08 -47.43
N THR A 53 25.52 -52.70 -46.69
CA THR A 53 25.55 -51.46 -45.91
C THR A 53 26.45 -51.68 -44.71
N GLU A 54 27.54 -50.95 -44.66
CA GLU A 54 28.30 -50.77 -43.42
C GLU A 54 27.47 -49.80 -42.55
N ASP A 55 26.68 -50.36 -41.64
CA ASP A 55 25.91 -49.57 -40.69
C ASP A 55 26.87 -48.89 -39.71
N VAL A 56 27.21 -47.63 -39.98
CA VAL A 56 27.85 -46.76 -38.99
C VAL A 56 26.82 -46.50 -37.88
N LYS A 57 27.10 -47.00 -36.68
CA LYS A 57 26.30 -46.73 -35.50
C LYS A 57 26.42 -45.23 -35.15
N VAL A 58 25.51 -44.42 -35.67
CA VAL A 58 25.40 -42.99 -35.32
C VAL A 58 24.89 -42.88 -33.87
N ALA A 59 25.80 -42.58 -32.95
CA ALA A 59 25.45 -42.13 -31.63
C ALA A 59 25.10 -40.65 -31.70
N ARG A 60 23.88 -40.27 -31.31
CA ARG A 60 23.58 -38.86 -30.98
C ARG A 60 24.34 -38.52 -29.72
N LYS A 61 25.46 -37.80 -29.86
CA LYS A 61 26.11 -37.14 -28.73
C LYS A 61 25.49 -35.76 -28.63
N THR A 62 25.00 -35.39 -27.45
CA THR A 62 24.58 -34.00 -27.19
C THR A 62 25.81 -33.11 -27.40
N ILE A 63 25.79 -32.27 -28.43
CA ILE A 63 26.78 -31.20 -28.56
C ILE A 63 26.38 -30.17 -27.52
N ASN A 64 27.04 -30.18 -26.37
CA ASN A 64 26.92 -29.07 -25.42
C ASN A 64 27.70 -27.89 -26.03
N GLN A 65 27.01 -27.05 -26.81
CA GLN A 65 27.57 -25.79 -27.27
C GLN A 65 27.88 -24.95 -26.03
N THR A 66 29.17 -24.80 -25.75
CA THR A 66 29.65 -23.96 -24.65
C THR A 66 29.82 -22.57 -25.22
N LEU A 67 28.90 -21.67 -24.86
CA LEU A 67 28.99 -20.26 -25.22
C LEU A 67 29.91 -19.56 -24.21
N ILE A 68 30.98 -18.94 -24.70
CA ILE A 68 31.91 -18.15 -23.89
C ILE A 68 31.60 -16.68 -24.13
N ILE A 69 31.12 -16.00 -23.09
CA ILE A 69 30.74 -14.59 -23.14
C ILE A 69 31.65 -13.84 -22.16
N SER A 70 32.28 -12.78 -22.63
CA SER A 70 33.02 -11.87 -21.76
C SER A 70 32.05 -10.88 -21.11
N GLY A 71 32.25 -10.58 -19.83
CA GLY A 71 31.39 -9.70 -19.06
C GLY A 71 32.14 -9.06 -17.90
N THR A 72 31.49 -8.12 -17.23
CA THR A 72 32.03 -7.42 -16.06
C THR A 72 31.27 -7.83 -14.81
N ALA A 73 31.99 -7.98 -13.70
CA ALA A 73 31.41 -8.22 -12.39
C ALA A 73 31.06 -6.88 -11.73
N ASP A 74 29.82 -6.75 -11.24
CA ASP A 74 29.31 -5.56 -10.57
C ASP A 74 28.49 -5.97 -9.34
N ALA A 75 28.44 -5.11 -8.33
CA ALA A 75 27.58 -5.35 -7.17
C ALA A 75 26.12 -5.31 -7.61
N GLN A 76 25.30 -6.27 -7.14
CA GLN A 76 23.89 -6.36 -7.55
C GLN A 76 23.10 -5.11 -7.16
N LEU A 77 23.50 -4.47 -6.07
CA LEU A 77 22.81 -3.33 -5.45
C LEU A 77 23.86 -2.28 -5.11
N ASN A 78 23.90 -1.24 -5.95
CA ASN A 78 24.53 0.03 -5.62
C ASN A 78 23.42 1.03 -5.29
N SER A 79 23.46 1.61 -4.09
CA SER A 79 22.53 2.67 -3.71
C SER A 79 23.28 3.99 -3.64
N ASN A 80 22.91 4.91 -4.51
CA ASN A 80 23.41 6.27 -4.52
C ASN A 80 22.62 7.07 -3.49
N LEU A 81 23.23 7.29 -2.32
CA LEU A 81 22.59 7.99 -1.22
C LEU A 81 22.87 9.48 -1.35
N ILE A 82 21.80 10.26 -1.49
CA ILE A 82 21.83 11.72 -1.63
C ILE A 82 21.12 12.39 -0.44
N PHE A 83 21.54 13.60 -0.09
CA PHE A 83 20.75 14.44 0.80
C PHE A 83 19.46 14.85 0.08
N GLN A 84 18.32 14.72 0.76
CA GLN A 84 17.01 15.12 0.24
C GLN A 84 16.75 16.62 0.42
N SER A 85 17.63 17.30 1.15
CA SER A 85 17.64 18.75 1.36
C SER A 85 18.99 19.35 0.98
N SER A 86 19.00 20.64 0.64
CA SER A 86 20.24 21.39 0.41
C SER A 86 20.77 21.99 1.71
N GLY A 87 22.09 22.02 1.87
CA GLY A 87 22.72 22.56 3.06
C GLY A 87 24.20 22.24 3.15
N LYS A 88 24.83 22.74 4.20
CA LYS A 88 26.25 22.50 4.47
C LYS A 88 26.44 21.20 5.23
N VAL A 89 27.38 20.36 4.80
CA VAL A 89 27.67 19.07 5.45
C VAL A 89 28.31 19.33 6.81
N ALA A 90 27.63 18.93 7.88
CA ALA A 90 28.10 19.07 9.26
C ALA A 90 29.03 17.92 9.67
N SER A 91 28.65 16.68 9.34
CA SER A 91 29.43 15.50 9.70
C SER A 91 29.28 14.36 8.70
N ILE A 92 30.32 13.53 8.65
CA ILE A 92 30.35 12.25 7.95
C ILE A 92 30.81 11.23 9.00
N SER A 93 29.93 10.28 9.34
CA SER A 93 30.11 9.35 10.46
C SER A 93 30.75 8.02 10.04
N VAL A 94 31.03 7.84 8.75
CA VAL A 94 31.51 6.58 8.17
C VAL A 94 32.76 6.80 7.30
N LYS A 95 33.49 5.72 7.06
CA LYS A 95 34.65 5.66 6.17
C LYS A 95 34.41 4.67 5.04
N VAL A 96 35.13 4.84 3.94
CA VAL A 96 35.11 3.88 2.83
C VAL A 96 35.58 2.51 3.35
N GLY A 97 34.77 1.47 3.08
CA GLY A 97 35.00 0.11 3.58
C GLY A 97 34.28 -0.24 4.89
N ASP A 98 33.65 0.72 5.58
CA ASP A 98 32.88 0.42 6.80
C ASP A 98 31.61 -0.37 6.48
N VAL A 99 31.29 -1.33 7.35
CA VAL A 99 30.03 -2.09 7.30
C VAL A 99 28.98 -1.35 8.13
N VAL A 100 27.83 -1.07 7.51
CA VAL A 100 26.72 -0.32 8.11
C VAL A 100 25.45 -1.14 8.06
N LYS A 101 24.57 -0.91 9.03
CA LYS A 101 23.26 -1.55 9.12
C LYS A 101 22.18 -0.61 8.62
N GLN A 102 21.06 -1.18 8.19
CA GLN A 102 19.85 -0.44 7.90
C GLN A 102 19.48 0.48 9.08
N GLY A 103 19.26 1.76 8.79
CA GLY A 103 18.95 2.76 9.79
C GLY A 103 20.15 3.56 10.33
N ASP A 104 21.39 3.17 10.01
CA ASP A 104 22.57 3.92 10.45
C ASP A 104 22.67 5.29 9.76
N VAL A 105 22.97 6.33 10.54
CA VAL A 105 23.20 7.69 10.04
C VAL A 105 24.63 7.80 9.50
N LEU A 106 24.75 7.99 8.19
CA LEU A 106 26.03 7.99 7.48
C LEU A 106 26.64 9.39 7.38
N ALA A 107 25.81 10.40 7.13
CA ALA A 107 26.21 11.80 7.09
C ALA A 107 25.03 12.71 7.45
N SER A 108 25.35 13.92 7.91
CA SER A 108 24.35 14.93 8.28
C SER A 108 24.73 16.32 7.80
N LEU A 109 23.72 17.13 7.47
CA LEU A 109 23.85 18.56 7.23
C LEU A 109 23.74 19.34 8.56
N GLU A 110 24.16 20.60 8.53
CA GLU A 110 23.94 21.53 9.64
C GLU A 110 22.43 21.60 9.95
N SER A 111 22.08 21.23 11.17
CA SER A 111 20.68 20.98 11.58
C SER A 111 20.20 21.90 12.70
N ASP A 112 21.00 22.86 13.16
CA ASP A 112 20.63 23.76 14.26
C ASP A 112 19.35 24.55 13.94
N SER A 113 19.25 25.10 12.74
CA SER A 113 18.04 25.81 12.28
C SER A 113 16.83 24.88 12.15
N LEU A 114 17.05 23.63 11.72
CA LEU A 114 16.00 22.61 11.56
C LEU A 114 15.50 22.10 12.91
N ASN A 115 16.41 21.91 13.88
CA ASN A 115 16.09 21.55 15.26
C ASN A 115 15.32 22.66 15.96
N ASN A 116 15.76 23.91 15.80
CA ASN A 116 15.03 25.07 16.33
C ASN A 116 13.63 25.18 15.71
N ALA A 117 13.51 24.98 14.39
CA ALA A 117 12.22 24.96 13.70
C ALA A 117 11.29 23.85 14.22
N LEU A 118 11.83 22.64 14.46
CA LEU A 118 11.08 21.54 15.06
C LEU A 118 10.63 21.87 16.49
N GLN A 119 11.51 22.45 17.32
CA GLN A 119 11.14 22.88 18.68
C GLN A 119 10.05 23.95 18.67
N THR A 120 10.14 24.96 17.80
CA THR A 120 9.09 25.97 17.64
C THR A 120 7.77 25.34 17.20
N ALA A 121 7.80 24.43 16.22
CA ALA A 121 6.59 23.76 15.76
C ALA A 121 5.95 22.88 16.86
N GLN A 122 6.76 22.17 17.66
CA GLN A 122 6.29 21.40 18.82
C GLN A 122 5.70 22.30 19.93
N ALA A 123 6.29 23.47 20.17
CA ALA A 123 5.73 24.44 21.11
C ALA A 123 4.37 24.97 20.63
N ASN A 124 4.21 25.19 19.32
CA ASN A 124 2.93 25.59 18.74
C ASN A 124 1.87 24.50 18.85
N VAL A 125 2.23 23.23 18.62
CA VAL A 125 1.35 22.08 18.90
C VAL A 125 0.89 22.11 20.35
N ARG A 126 1.81 22.23 21.30
CA ARG A 126 1.48 22.27 22.73
C ARG A 126 0.57 23.45 23.07
N ALA A 127 0.80 24.63 22.51
CA ALA A 127 -0.04 25.80 22.75
C ALA A 127 -1.46 25.62 22.18
N ALA A 128 -1.58 25.07 20.97
CA ALA A 128 -2.86 24.74 20.36
C ALA A 128 -3.61 23.68 21.17
N GLN A 129 -2.90 22.65 21.66
CA GLN A 129 -3.46 21.60 22.51
C GLN A 129 -4.02 22.16 23.82
N LEU A 130 -3.25 23.02 24.49
CA LEU A 130 -3.69 23.67 25.74
C LEU A 130 -4.92 24.55 25.50
N LYS A 131 -5.00 25.21 24.33
CA LYS A 131 -6.18 26.02 24.00
C LYS A 131 -7.41 25.16 23.72
N LEU A 132 -7.22 24.00 23.08
CA LEU A 132 -8.28 23.02 22.89
C LEU A 132 -8.73 22.43 24.23
N ASP A 133 -7.80 22.07 25.12
CA ASP A 133 -8.10 21.53 26.46
C ASP A 133 -8.87 22.55 27.32
N ASP A 134 -8.50 23.83 27.26
CA ASP A 134 -9.21 24.95 27.90
C ASP A 134 -10.66 25.08 27.40
N LEU A 135 -10.88 24.92 26.08
CA LEU A 135 -12.22 24.95 25.50
C LEU A 135 -13.05 23.70 25.84
N LEU A 136 -12.40 22.53 25.92
CA LEU A 136 -13.05 21.24 26.24
C LEU A 136 -13.41 21.08 27.72
N GLN A 137 -12.63 21.68 28.63
CA GLN A 137 -12.93 21.63 30.07
C GLN A 137 -14.18 22.43 30.46
N GLY A 138 -14.71 23.26 29.56
CA GLY A 138 -15.89 24.08 29.81
C GLY A 138 -15.68 25.07 30.94
N SER A 139 -16.79 25.56 31.49
CA SER A 139 -16.80 26.54 32.57
C SER A 139 -16.21 25.96 33.86
N THR A 140 -15.18 26.59 34.39
CA THR A 140 -14.63 26.23 35.71
C THR A 140 -15.67 26.45 36.82
N GLU A 141 -15.59 25.67 37.90
CA GLU A 141 -16.46 25.80 39.07
C GLU A 141 -16.45 27.24 39.64
N ALA A 142 -15.33 27.95 39.50
CA ALA A 142 -15.20 29.36 39.86
C ALA A 142 -15.98 30.31 38.93
N GLN A 143 -16.05 30.03 37.63
CA GLN A 143 -16.84 30.80 36.66
C GLN A 143 -18.34 30.58 36.85
N LEU A 144 -18.75 29.32 37.11
CA LEU A 144 -20.14 29.00 37.48
C LEU A 144 -20.55 29.70 38.77
N ALA A 145 -19.73 29.63 39.82
CA ALA A 145 -19.99 30.34 41.07
C ALA A 145 -20.08 31.87 40.88
N THR A 146 -19.25 32.45 40.01
CA THR A 146 -19.30 33.89 39.68
C THR A 146 -20.57 34.25 38.91
N ALA A 147 -21.00 33.40 37.98
CA ALA A 147 -22.23 33.61 37.22
C ALA A 147 -23.49 33.42 38.09
N ASP A 148 -23.51 32.41 38.96
CA ASP A 148 -24.59 32.21 39.94
C ASP A 148 -24.67 33.40 40.92
N GLN A 149 -23.53 33.94 41.35
CA GLN A 149 -23.48 35.17 42.15
C GLN A 149 -24.02 36.39 41.38
N ALA A 150 -23.74 36.48 40.08
CA ALA A 150 -24.29 37.53 39.22
C ALA A 150 -25.81 37.40 39.06
N VAL A 151 -26.34 36.19 38.84
CA VAL A 151 -27.78 35.91 38.81
C VAL A 151 -28.43 36.28 40.14
N ALA A 152 -27.86 35.85 41.27
CA ALA A 152 -28.36 36.18 42.60
C ALA A 152 -28.39 37.70 42.85
N SER A 153 -27.36 38.43 42.41
CA SER A 153 -27.30 39.89 42.53
C SER A 153 -28.36 40.60 41.68
N ALA A 154 -28.59 40.12 40.46
CA ALA A 154 -29.60 40.67 39.56
C ALA A 154 -31.03 40.35 40.04
N GLN A 155 -31.25 39.16 40.60
CA GLN A 155 -32.52 38.78 41.23
C GLN A 155 -32.84 39.71 42.40
N ALA A 156 -31.84 40.01 43.25
CA ALA A 156 -31.99 40.95 44.37
C ALA A 156 -32.31 42.37 43.89
N ALA A 157 -31.74 42.80 42.75
CA ALA A 157 -32.06 44.10 42.15
C ALA A 157 -33.51 44.16 41.65
N VAL A 158 -34.03 43.07 41.05
CA VAL A 158 -35.44 42.97 40.64
C VAL A 158 -36.37 43.03 41.86
N THR A 159 -36.09 42.26 42.91
CA THR A 159 -36.88 42.29 44.14
C THR A 159 -36.92 43.70 44.74
N LYS A 160 -35.76 44.36 44.85
CA LYS A 160 -35.66 45.73 45.35
C LYS A 160 -36.46 46.73 44.50
N ALA A 161 -36.41 46.61 43.18
CA ALA A 161 -37.16 47.48 42.27
C ALA A 161 -38.68 47.26 42.39
N LYS A 162 -39.12 46.00 42.51
CA LYS A 162 -40.55 45.65 42.70
C LYS A 162 -41.07 46.09 44.07
N ASP A 163 -40.27 45.96 45.12
CA ASP A 163 -40.64 46.44 46.46
C ASP A 163 -40.76 47.98 46.48
N ALA A 164 -39.84 48.69 45.84
CA ALA A 164 -39.89 50.14 45.69
C ALA A 164 -41.14 50.59 44.90
N GLN A 165 -41.45 49.90 43.81
CA GLN A 165 -42.69 50.12 43.05
C GLN A 165 -43.94 49.89 43.93
N LYS A 166 -43.94 48.84 44.76
CA LYS A 166 -45.06 48.52 45.65
C LYS A 166 -45.27 49.60 46.72
N THR A 167 -44.21 50.13 47.31
CA THR A 167 -44.31 51.21 48.31
C THR A 167 -44.84 52.53 47.75
N LEU A 168 -44.78 52.73 46.43
CA LEU A 168 -45.28 53.93 45.75
C LEU A 168 -46.77 53.83 45.37
N LEU A 169 -47.42 52.67 45.52
CA LEU A 169 -48.82 52.48 45.12
C LEU A 169 -49.81 53.30 45.96
N ASP A 170 -49.45 53.72 47.17
CA ASP A 170 -50.27 54.59 48.02
C ASP A 170 -49.85 56.06 47.85
N GLY A 171 -50.39 56.74 46.82
CA GLY A 171 -50.37 58.21 46.68
C GLY A 171 -49.30 58.81 45.76
N ALA A 172 -48.57 58.02 44.97
CA ALA A 172 -47.55 58.54 44.05
C ALA A 172 -48.11 59.15 42.76
N THR A 173 -47.35 60.08 42.16
CA THR A 173 -47.71 60.71 40.89
C THR A 173 -47.39 59.78 39.71
N ALA A 174 -47.99 60.04 38.54
CA ALA A 174 -47.73 59.27 37.33
C ALA A 174 -46.24 59.26 36.92
N ALA A 175 -45.49 60.32 37.25
CA ALA A 175 -44.05 60.41 36.99
C ALA A 175 -43.24 59.46 37.90
N ASP A 176 -43.59 59.37 39.18
CA ASP A 176 -42.92 58.49 40.14
C ASP A 176 -43.14 57.02 39.80
N LEU A 177 -44.37 56.67 39.37
CA LEU A 177 -44.68 55.32 38.91
C LEU A 177 -43.90 54.95 37.63
N ALA A 178 -43.74 55.89 36.69
CA ALA A 178 -42.99 55.67 35.46
C ALA A 178 -41.49 55.41 35.74
N VAL A 179 -40.89 56.15 36.67
CA VAL A 179 -39.49 55.92 37.10
C VAL A 179 -39.35 54.56 37.80
N ALA A 180 -40.30 54.20 38.67
CA ALA A 180 -40.29 52.90 39.33
C ALA A 180 -40.46 51.74 38.33
N GLN A 181 -41.34 51.89 37.34
CA GLN A 181 -41.52 50.91 36.26
C GLN A 181 -40.24 50.76 35.43
N GLN A 182 -39.60 51.88 35.05
CA GLN A 182 -38.32 51.86 34.33
C GLN A 182 -37.21 51.14 35.12
N ALA A 183 -37.19 51.31 36.44
CA ALA A 183 -36.24 50.63 37.31
C ALA A 183 -36.49 49.12 37.40
N VAL A 184 -37.76 48.68 37.41
CA VAL A 184 -38.11 47.25 37.36
C VAL A 184 -37.69 46.65 36.03
N SER A 185 -38.04 47.28 34.90
CA SER A 185 -37.67 46.78 33.56
C SER A 185 -36.14 46.74 33.36
N ALA A 186 -35.40 47.73 33.87
CA ALA A 186 -33.94 47.71 33.82
C ALA A 186 -33.34 46.57 34.67
N ALA A 187 -33.89 46.30 35.85
CA ALA A 187 -33.44 45.21 36.71
C ALA A 187 -33.77 43.83 36.11
N GLU A 188 -34.93 43.69 35.46
CA GLU A 188 -35.33 42.45 34.78
C GLU A 188 -34.45 42.18 33.55
N ALA A 189 -34.09 43.21 32.78
CA ALA A 189 -33.13 43.09 31.68
C ALA A 189 -31.74 42.65 32.17
N GLN A 190 -31.29 43.15 33.33
CA GLN A 190 -30.04 42.70 33.94
C GLN A 190 -30.10 41.26 34.43
N LEU A 191 -31.24 40.83 34.98
CA LEU A 191 -31.45 39.43 35.38
C LEU A 191 -31.44 38.50 34.16
N ALA A 192 -32.15 38.85 33.09
CA ALA A 192 -32.16 38.08 31.85
C ALA A 192 -30.74 37.95 31.24
N THR A 193 -29.94 39.02 31.32
CA THR A 193 -28.53 39.00 30.88
C THR A 193 -27.67 38.09 31.75
N ALA A 194 -27.83 38.16 33.08
CA ALA A 194 -27.09 37.32 34.02
C ALA A 194 -27.45 35.83 33.88
N GLN A 195 -28.74 35.52 33.69
CA GLN A 195 -29.24 34.16 33.44
C GLN A 195 -28.71 33.63 32.10
N SER A 196 -28.77 34.43 31.03
CA SER A 196 -28.19 34.05 29.73
C SER A 196 -26.69 33.74 29.83
N ASN A 197 -25.93 34.51 30.61
CA ASN A 197 -24.50 34.25 30.80
C ASN A 197 -24.22 33.00 31.65
N ARG A 198 -25.08 32.68 32.62
CA ARG A 198 -25.02 31.44 33.41
C ARG A 198 -25.40 30.22 32.56
N ASP A 199 -26.42 30.34 31.72
CA ASP A 199 -26.89 29.25 30.85
C ASP A 199 -25.87 28.92 29.75
N LYS A 200 -25.11 29.91 29.27
CA LYS A 200 -23.94 29.68 28.39
C LYS A 200 -22.88 28.83 29.08
N LEU A 201 -22.71 28.99 30.40
CA LEU A 201 -21.71 28.25 31.17
C LEU A 201 -22.15 26.82 31.51
N ASP A 202 -23.46 26.55 31.57
CA ASP A 202 -24.06 25.24 31.88
C ASP A 202 -24.18 24.33 30.64
N ASN A 203 -24.13 24.91 29.43
CA ASN A 203 -24.47 24.22 28.17
C ASN A 203 -23.34 24.23 27.13
N THR A 204 -22.08 24.32 27.54
CA THR A 204 -20.97 23.96 26.65
C THR A 204 -21.10 22.47 26.32
N PRO A 205 -21.12 22.04 25.05
CA PRO A 205 -21.08 20.62 24.70
C PRO A 205 -19.89 20.02 25.43
N SER A 206 -20.18 19.18 26.41
CA SER A 206 -19.14 18.75 27.32
C SER A 206 -18.13 17.93 26.53
N ALA A 207 -16.87 17.93 26.94
CA ALA A 207 -15.91 16.95 26.43
C ALA A 207 -16.47 15.51 26.45
N ALA A 208 -17.46 15.22 27.31
CA ALA A 208 -18.15 13.94 27.35
C ALA A 208 -19.09 13.69 26.17
N ASP A 209 -19.80 14.70 25.65
CA ASP A 209 -20.71 14.55 24.50
C ASP A 209 -19.93 14.34 23.20
N LEU A 210 -18.86 15.11 23.03
CA LEU A 210 -17.95 14.95 21.90
C LEU A 210 -17.19 13.63 21.98
N ALA A 211 -16.65 13.27 23.15
CA ALA A 211 -16.02 11.97 23.35
C ALA A 211 -17.00 10.80 23.14
N ALA A 212 -18.28 10.96 23.50
CA ALA A 212 -19.30 9.95 23.24
C ALA A 212 -19.61 9.84 21.74
N ALA A 213 -19.64 10.96 21.00
CA ALA A 213 -19.83 10.97 19.55
C ALA A 213 -18.62 10.34 18.82
N GLU A 214 -17.40 10.70 19.20
CA GLU A 214 -16.16 10.09 18.68
C GLU A 214 -16.10 8.59 18.98
N ALA A 215 -16.46 8.18 20.20
CA ALA A 215 -16.55 6.78 20.58
C ALA A 215 -17.60 6.03 19.75
N ALA A 216 -18.74 6.67 19.44
CA ALA A 216 -19.77 6.09 18.58
C ALA A 216 -19.29 5.91 17.14
N VAL A 217 -18.54 6.88 16.59
CA VAL A 217 -17.89 6.75 15.27
C VAL A 217 -16.88 5.61 15.26
N ALA A 218 -16.00 5.54 16.27
CA ALA A 218 -15.01 4.47 16.37
C ALA A 218 -15.66 3.07 16.49
N GLN A 219 -16.76 2.97 17.26
CA GLN A 219 -17.53 1.74 17.38
C GLN A 219 -18.20 1.34 16.05
N ALA A 220 -18.80 2.31 15.34
CA ALA A 220 -19.43 2.07 14.04
C ALA A 220 -18.41 1.65 12.97
N GLN A 221 -17.23 2.27 12.94
CA GLN A 221 -16.13 1.90 12.04
C GLN A 221 -15.62 0.49 12.34
N SER A 222 -15.45 0.14 13.61
CA SER A 222 -15.07 -1.21 14.03
C SER A 222 -16.09 -2.26 13.57
N ALA A 223 -17.39 -1.93 13.67
CA ALA A 223 -18.47 -2.79 13.19
C ALA A 223 -18.47 -2.94 11.66
N LEU A 224 -18.19 -1.86 10.92
CA LEU A 224 -18.03 -1.90 9.46
C LEU A 224 -16.86 -2.79 9.03
N THR A 225 -15.69 -2.62 9.65
CA THR A 225 -14.53 -3.47 9.38
C THR A 225 -14.82 -4.94 9.70
N ALA A 226 -15.49 -5.23 10.81
CA ALA A 226 -15.91 -6.59 11.14
C ALA A 226 -16.87 -7.19 10.10
N ALA A 227 -17.83 -6.40 9.61
CA ALA A 227 -18.76 -6.81 8.55
C ALA A 227 -18.03 -7.09 7.23
N GLN A 228 -17.10 -6.21 6.83
CA GLN A 228 -16.28 -6.39 5.63
C GLN A 228 -15.38 -7.64 5.71
N ASN A 229 -14.73 -7.86 6.86
CA ASN A 229 -13.89 -9.04 7.08
C ASN A 229 -14.72 -10.33 7.04
N THR A 230 -15.92 -10.31 7.62
CA THR A 230 -16.85 -11.44 7.56
C THR A 230 -17.27 -11.71 6.12
N ALA A 231 -17.65 -10.68 5.36
CA ALA A 231 -17.99 -10.81 3.94
C ALA A 231 -16.83 -11.40 3.13
N ALA A 232 -15.60 -10.89 3.28
CA ALA A 232 -14.41 -11.40 2.60
C ALA A 232 -14.10 -12.86 2.96
N THR A 233 -14.21 -13.22 4.24
CA THR A 233 -13.98 -14.59 4.71
C THR A 233 -15.03 -15.55 4.15
N THR A 234 -16.31 -15.19 4.21
CA THR A 234 -17.39 -16.01 3.64
C THR A 234 -17.27 -16.14 2.13
N GLN A 235 -16.84 -15.11 1.41
CA GLN A 235 -16.57 -15.22 -0.02
C GLN A 235 -15.45 -16.22 -0.31
N SER A 236 -14.38 -16.23 0.49
CA SER A 236 -13.32 -17.23 0.38
C SER A 236 -13.84 -18.66 0.63
N THR A 237 -14.82 -18.84 1.52
CA THR A 237 -15.47 -20.15 1.72
C THR A 237 -16.34 -20.58 0.53
N VAL A 238 -16.99 -19.62 -0.15
CA VAL A 238 -17.72 -19.88 -1.41
C VAL A 238 -16.76 -20.34 -2.48
N ASP A 239 -15.63 -19.66 -2.64
CA ASP A 239 -14.63 -20.00 -3.65
C ASP A 239 -14.03 -21.39 -3.39
N ALA A 240 -13.77 -21.74 -2.12
CA ALA A 240 -13.30 -23.06 -1.73
C ALA A 240 -14.36 -24.17 -1.95
N ALA A 241 -15.63 -23.88 -1.65
CA ALA A 241 -16.74 -24.80 -1.89
C ALA A 241 -16.99 -25.01 -3.40
N ALA A 242 -16.88 -23.93 -4.20
CA ALA A 242 -16.98 -23.97 -5.65
C ALA A 242 -15.84 -24.79 -6.26
N ALA A 243 -14.60 -24.60 -5.77
CA ALA A 243 -13.46 -25.40 -6.18
C ALA A 243 -13.66 -26.89 -5.85
N SER A 244 -14.15 -27.21 -4.65
CA SER A 244 -14.43 -28.59 -4.22
C SER A 244 -15.50 -29.27 -5.09
N LEU A 245 -16.54 -28.52 -5.48
CA LEU A 245 -17.58 -28.99 -6.39
C LEU A 245 -17.02 -29.23 -7.80
N LYS A 246 -16.37 -28.21 -8.38
CA LYS A 246 -15.95 -28.20 -9.79
C LYS A 246 -14.73 -29.05 -10.11
N SER A 247 -13.76 -29.09 -9.19
CA SER A 247 -12.50 -29.81 -9.41
C SER A 247 -12.43 -31.16 -8.71
N GLY A 248 -13.35 -31.44 -7.77
CA GLY A 248 -13.40 -32.70 -7.02
C GLY A 248 -14.61 -33.56 -7.37
N ALA A 249 -15.80 -33.12 -6.97
CA ALA A 249 -16.99 -33.95 -7.04
C ALA A 249 -17.53 -34.14 -8.47
N GLU A 250 -17.62 -33.08 -9.28
CA GLU A 250 -18.16 -33.15 -10.64
C GLU A 250 -17.35 -34.08 -11.57
N PRO A 251 -16.00 -34.00 -11.66
CA PRO A 251 -15.23 -34.88 -12.54
C PRO A 251 -15.34 -36.36 -12.18
N THR A 252 -15.48 -36.69 -10.90
CA THR A 252 -15.59 -38.09 -10.44
C THR A 252 -16.95 -38.71 -10.76
N TYR A 253 -18.02 -37.91 -10.75
CA TYR A 253 -19.35 -38.32 -11.17
C TYR A 253 -19.47 -38.39 -12.69
N CYS A 254 -18.92 -37.40 -13.40
CA CYS A 254 -19.03 -37.27 -14.85
C CYS A 254 -18.11 -38.21 -15.66
N ALA A 255 -17.32 -39.06 -15.00
CA ALA A 255 -16.47 -40.07 -15.64
C ALA A 255 -17.16 -41.44 -15.85
N VAL A 256 -18.50 -41.50 -15.82
CA VAL A 256 -19.28 -42.75 -16.00
C VAL A 256 -19.96 -42.81 -17.39
N ASP A 257 -20.18 -44.01 -17.91
CA ASP A 257 -20.91 -44.22 -19.16
C ASP A 257 -22.37 -43.70 -19.03
N ASN A 258 -22.85 -42.92 -20.02
CA ASN A 258 -24.07 -42.08 -20.00
C ASN A 258 -23.99 -40.82 -19.11
N THR A 259 -23.16 -39.86 -19.50
CA THR A 259 -22.99 -38.57 -18.82
C THR A 259 -24.19 -37.63 -19.04
N PRO A 260 -24.80 -37.09 -17.96
CA PRO A 260 -25.82 -36.05 -18.05
C PRO A 260 -25.32 -34.76 -18.71
N ALA A 261 -26.23 -33.95 -19.25
CA ALA A 261 -25.87 -32.72 -19.99
C ALA A 261 -25.04 -31.72 -19.15
N PHE A 262 -25.29 -31.60 -17.84
CA PHE A 262 -24.54 -30.69 -16.96
C PHE A 262 -23.05 -31.04 -16.82
N CYS A 263 -22.65 -32.28 -17.13
CA CYS A 263 -21.25 -32.70 -17.12
C CYS A 263 -20.41 -32.04 -18.24
N THR A 264 -21.07 -31.49 -19.28
CA THR A 264 -20.39 -30.83 -20.40
C THR A 264 -20.16 -29.34 -20.19
N THR A 265 -20.99 -28.71 -19.35
CA THR A 265 -20.86 -27.29 -18.96
C THR A 265 -21.17 -27.14 -17.48
N PRO A 266 -20.22 -27.48 -16.58
CA PRO A 266 -20.44 -27.38 -15.15
C PRO A 266 -20.68 -25.92 -14.72
N SER A 267 -21.80 -25.69 -14.03
CA SER A 267 -22.20 -24.41 -13.45
C SER A 267 -22.55 -24.60 -11.97
N ALA A 268 -21.99 -23.77 -11.09
CA ALA A 268 -22.31 -23.77 -9.66
C ALA A 268 -23.29 -22.63 -9.33
N PRO A 269 -24.38 -22.87 -8.56
CA PRO A 269 -24.80 -24.17 -8.03
C PRO A 269 -25.37 -25.08 -9.13
N ILE A 270 -25.40 -26.40 -8.88
CA ILE A 270 -26.08 -27.36 -9.75
C ILE A 270 -27.56 -26.96 -9.86
N SER A 271 -28.09 -26.90 -11.08
CA SER A 271 -29.48 -26.52 -11.32
C SER A 271 -30.46 -27.49 -10.67
N GLY A 272 -31.70 -27.06 -10.37
CA GLY A 272 -32.70 -27.94 -9.78
C GLY A 272 -33.00 -29.19 -10.62
N THR A 273 -33.05 -29.02 -11.94
CA THR A 273 -33.23 -30.13 -12.89
C THR A 273 -32.06 -31.11 -12.90
N ASP A 274 -30.83 -30.64 -12.69
CA ASP A 274 -29.65 -31.50 -12.61
C ASP A 274 -29.55 -32.19 -11.24
N ALA A 275 -29.98 -31.53 -10.17
CA ALA A 275 -30.05 -32.11 -8.84
C ALA A 275 -31.01 -33.31 -8.79
N ASP A 276 -32.13 -33.26 -9.53
CA ASP A 276 -33.05 -34.39 -9.66
C ASP A 276 -32.41 -35.60 -10.37
N ILE A 277 -31.58 -35.35 -11.39
CA ILE A 277 -30.82 -36.40 -12.10
C ILE A 277 -29.81 -37.06 -11.15
N VAL A 278 -29.10 -36.26 -10.34
CA VAL A 278 -28.14 -36.79 -9.35
C VAL A 278 -28.86 -37.53 -8.23
N ASN A 279 -30.01 -37.05 -7.77
CA ASN A 279 -30.84 -37.72 -6.76
C ASN A 279 -31.36 -39.09 -7.23
N ALA A 280 -31.75 -39.21 -8.50
CA ALA A 280 -32.18 -40.49 -9.07
C ALA A 280 -31.07 -41.56 -9.07
N ALA A 281 -29.80 -41.14 -9.08
CA ALA A 281 -28.64 -42.04 -9.04
C ALA A 281 -28.29 -42.56 -7.62
N LEU A 282 -28.94 -42.06 -6.56
CA LEU A 282 -28.68 -42.44 -5.17
C LEU A 282 -29.09 -43.90 -4.83
N SER A 283 -29.96 -44.51 -5.62
CA SER A 283 -30.40 -45.89 -5.45
C SER A 283 -29.66 -46.90 -6.35
N GLY A 284 -28.69 -46.43 -7.16
CA GLY A 284 -27.98 -47.22 -8.17
C GLY A 284 -26.48 -47.39 -7.91
N PRO A 285 -25.73 -47.99 -8.86
CA PRO A 285 -24.29 -48.26 -8.72
C PRO A 285 -23.42 -47.00 -8.57
N ASN A 286 -23.94 -45.81 -8.88
CA ASN A 286 -23.27 -44.53 -8.74
C ASN A 286 -23.62 -43.77 -7.45
N ALA A 287 -24.34 -44.40 -6.51
CA ALA A 287 -24.88 -43.75 -5.31
C ALA A 287 -23.84 -42.98 -4.48
N LEU A 288 -22.63 -43.54 -4.29
CA LEU A 288 -21.55 -42.87 -3.54
C LEU A 288 -21.04 -41.60 -4.24
N LYS A 289 -20.95 -41.61 -5.57
CA LYS A 289 -20.50 -40.46 -6.37
C LYS A 289 -21.59 -39.38 -6.41
N ALA A 290 -22.85 -39.79 -6.58
CA ALA A 290 -24.01 -38.90 -6.52
C ALA A 290 -24.12 -38.21 -5.15
N THR A 291 -23.91 -38.97 -4.07
CA THR A 291 -23.87 -38.42 -2.70
C THR A 291 -22.78 -37.35 -2.55
N ALA A 292 -21.57 -37.60 -3.05
CA ALA A 292 -20.46 -36.64 -2.97
C ALA A 292 -20.77 -35.31 -3.71
N VAL A 293 -21.39 -35.39 -4.89
CA VAL A 293 -21.83 -34.21 -5.65
C VAL A 293 -22.92 -33.44 -4.92
N MET A 294 -23.95 -34.11 -4.40
CA MET A 294 -25.03 -33.46 -3.64
C MET A 294 -24.52 -32.81 -2.35
N THR A 295 -23.60 -33.45 -1.62
CA THR A 295 -22.98 -32.88 -0.42
C THR A 295 -22.13 -31.65 -0.76
N ALA A 296 -21.33 -31.70 -1.82
CA ALA A 296 -20.53 -30.55 -2.28
C ALA A 296 -21.42 -29.39 -2.74
N ASN A 297 -22.50 -29.67 -3.48
CA ASN A 297 -23.45 -28.67 -3.93
C ASN A 297 -24.20 -28.04 -2.75
N SER A 298 -24.66 -28.83 -1.77
CA SER A 298 -25.27 -28.32 -0.54
C SER A 298 -24.31 -27.42 0.24
N THR A 299 -23.03 -27.81 0.33
CA THR A 299 -22.00 -27.00 1.01
C THR A 299 -21.79 -25.66 0.30
N TYR A 300 -21.75 -25.65 -1.04
CA TYR A 300 -21.67 -24.43 -1.83
C TYR A 300 -22.91 -23.54 -1.64
N VAL A 301 -24.13 -24.08 -1.67
CA VAL A 301 -25.36 -23.31 -1.47
C VAL A 301 -25.42 -22.69 -0.06
N THR A 302 -25.03 -23.44 0.97
CA THR A 302 -24.93 -22.92 2.34
C THR A 302 -23.85 -21.83 2.45
N ALA A 303 -22.68 -22.01 1.82
CA ALA A 303 -21.64 -20.99 1.81
C ALA A 303 -22.08 -19.72 1.05
N ALA A 304 -22.77 -19.88 -0.09
CA ALA A 304 -23.24 -18.77 -0.91
C ALA A 304 -24.33 -17.96 -0.21
N SER A 305 -25.27 -18.62 0.47
CA SER A 305 -26.28 -17.93 1.29
C SER A 305 -25.65 -17.23 2.51
N ALA A 306 -24.65 -17.83 3.16
CA ALA A 306 -23.90 -17.18 4.23
C ALA A 306 -23.13 -15.94 3.74
N ALA A 307 -22.50 -16.02 2.57
CA ALA A 307 -21.81 -14.89 1.95
C ALA A 307 -22.77 -13.76 1.55
N ALA A 308 -23.93 -14.09 0.99
CA ALA A 308 -24.97 -13.10 0.68
C ALA A 308 -25.46 -12.37 1.93
N ASN A 309 -25.68 -13.09 3.04
CA ASN A 309 -26.08 -12.51 4.32
C ASN A 309 -24.97 -11.62 4.91
N ALA A 310 -23.71 -12.05 4.83
CA ALA A 310 -22.56 -11.27 5.30
C ALA A 310 -22.36 -9.99 4.47
N ALA A 311 -22.50 -10.06 3.14
CA ALA A 311 -22.44 -8.90 2.26
C ALA A 311 -23.58 -7.90 2.55
N ALA A 312 -24.80 -8.40 2.81
CA ALA A 312 -25.94 -7.57 3.17
C ALA A 312 -25.74 -6.83 4.51
N ALA A 313 -24.89 -7.33 5.40
CA ALA A 313 -24.56 -6.69 6.69
C ALA A 313 -23.61 -5.49 6.56
N VAL A 314 -22.91 -5.31 5.44
CA VAL A 314 -22.00 -4.17 5.21
C VAL A 314 -22.79 -2.86 5.07
N ALA A 315 -23.91 -2.87 4.34
CA ALA A 315 -24.72 -1.68 4.11
C ALA A 315 -25.30 -1.03 5.39
N PRO A 316 -25.91 -1.76 6.35
CA PRO A 316 -26.34 -1.18 7.63
C PRO A 316 -25.15 -0.74 8.49
N ALA A 317 -24.01 -1.43 8.44
CA ALA A 317 -22.80 -0.99 9.17
C ALA A 317 -22.25 0.33 8.60
N GLN A 318 -22.27 0.50 7.28
CA GLN A 318 -21.90 1.78 6.65
C GLN A 318 -22.86 2.90 7.06
N ARG A 319 -24.18 2.67 7.01
CA ARG A 319 -25.16 3.67 7.48
C ARG A 319 -24.98 4.05 8.95
N ALA A 320 -24.54 3.11 9.79
CA ALA A 320 -24.22 3.41 11.19
C ALA A 320 -23.00 4.33 11.30
N VAL A 321 -21.98 4.15 10.46
CA VAL A 321 -20.85 5.09 10.35
C VAL A 321 -21.34 6.45 9.88
N ASP A 322 -22.12 6.51 8.79
CA ASP A 322 -22.62 7.77 8.25
C ASP A 322 -23.48 8.53 9.26
N SER A 323 -24.32 7.83 10.03
CA SER A 323 -25.14 8.43 11.08
C SER A 323 -24.34 8.87 12.30
N ALA A 324 -23.31 8.12 12.70
CA ALA A 324 -22.42 8.51 13.79
C ALA A 324 -21.57 9.73 13.39
N GLN A 325 -21.11 9.76 12.13
CA GLN A 325 -20.37 10.87 11.56
C GLN A 325 -21.25 12.11 11.44
N ALA A 326 -22.46 12.01 10.90
CA ALA A 326 -23.38 13.15 10.83
C ALA A 326 -23.73 13.72 12.22
N LYS A 327 -23.77 12.88 13.26
CA LYS A 327 -23.97 13.33 14.63
C LYS A 327 -22.73 14.04 15.20
N LEU A 328 -21.53 13.57 14.85
CA LEU A 328 -20.28 14.25 15.17
C LEU A 328 -20.22 15.59 14.42
N ASP A 329 -20.41 15.60 13.10
CA ASP A 329 -20.41 16.79 12.25
C ASP A 329 -21.43 17.84 12.73
N ALA A 330 -22.63 17.43 13.16
CA ALA A 330 -23.63 18.35 13.73
C ALA A 330 -23.21 18.93 15.10
N LEU A 331 -22.41 18.19 15.87
CA LEU A 331 -21.79 18.69 17.10
C LEU A 331 -20.54 19.55 16.80
N GLU A 332 -19.95 19.43 15.62
CA GLU A 332 -18.75 20.15 15.18
C GLU A 332 -19.12 21.49 14.48
N GLU A 333 -20.03 21.51 13.51
CA GLU A 333 -20.33 22.69 12.67
C GLU A 333 -20.98 23.85 13.45
N GLY A 334 -21.80 23.55 14.48
CA GLY A 334 -22.59 24.58 15.16
C GLY A 334 -23.59 25.32 14.22
N PRO A 335 -24.47 26.18 14.74
CA PRO A 335 -25.33 27.02 13.92
C PRO A 335 -24.51 28.08 13.19
N SER A 336 -24.96 28.38 11.98
CA SER A 336 -24.39 29.36 11.07
C SER A 336 -24.52 30.80 11.62
N SER A 337 -23.64 31.71 11.17
CA SER A 337 -23.75 33.14 11.52
C SER A 337 -25.13 33.72 11.15
N ALA A 338 -25.76 33.18 10.11
CA ALA A 338 -27.11 33.55 9.68
C ALA A 338 -28.21 33.13 10.68
N GLU A 339 -28.02 32.04 11.42
CA GLU A 339 -28.95 31.59 12.47
C GLU A 339 -28.81 32.43 13.75
N ILE A 340 -27.59 32.87 14.08
CA ILE A 340 -27.35 33.83 15.16
C ILE A 340 -27.94 35.20 14.80
N ASP A 341 -27.71 35.69 13.57
CA ASP A 341 -28.29 36.94 13.08
C ASP A 341 -29.83 36.88 13.04
N ALA A 342 -30.41 35.73 12.68
CA ALA A 342 -31.86 35.51 12.71
C ALA A 342 -32.42 35.47 14.13
N ALA A 343 -31.70 34.85 15.08
CA ALA A 343 -32.08 34.82 16.49
C ALA A 343 -31.96 36.21 17.16
N ASP A 344 -30.91 36.97 16.83
CA ASP A 344 -30.74 38.37 17.26
C ASP A 344 -31.85 39.26 16.67
N ALA A 345 -32.22 39.07 15.39
CA ALA A 345 -33.34 39.77 14.77
C ALA A 345 -34.69 39.41 15.41
N ALA A 346 -34.88 38.15 15.81
CA ALA A 346 -36.08 37.69 16.51
C ALA A 346 -36.21 38.35 17.89
N VAL A 347 -35.11 38.43 18.66
CA VAL A 347 -35.07 39.15 19.95
C VAL A 347 -35.37 40.64 19.75
N ALA A 348 -34.73 41.30 18.78
CA ALA A 348 -34.99 42.71 18.47
C ALA A 348 -36.46 42.97 18.08
N SER A 349 -37.09 42.04 17.35
CA SER A 349 -38.51 42.14 17.01
C SER A 349 -39.43 41.97 18.23
N ALA A 350 -39.08 41.08 19.16
CA ALA A 350 -39.84 40.82 20.38
C ALA A 350 -39.70 41.99 21.38
N GLU A 351 -38.52 42.61 21.48
CA GLU A 351 -38.30 43.83 22.26
C GLU A 351 -39.13 45.00 21.71
N ALA A 352 -39.17 45.17 20.38
CA ALA A 352 -40.00 46.20 19.74
C ALA A 352 -41.50 45.96 19.97
N ALA A 353 -41.94 44.70 19.99
CA ALA A 353 -43.32 44.34 20.30
C ALA A 353 -43.69 44.63 21.77
N LEU A 354 -42.77 44.37 22.71
CA LEU A 354 -42.93 44.69 24.13
C LEU A 354 -43.00 46.21 24.37
N ASP A 355 -42.13 47.00 23.74
CA ASP A 355 -42.17 48.47 23.80
C ASP A 355 -43.49 49.03 23.25
N ALA A 356 -43.97 48.48 22.13
CA ALA A 356 -45.27 48.86 21.57
C ALA A 356 -46.45 48.49 22.49
N ALA A 357 -46.40 47.33 23.15
CA ALA A 357 -47.41 46.91 24.13
C ALA A 357 -47.40 47.81 25.37
N ASN A 358 -46.21 48.17 25.88
CA ASN A 358 -46.05 49.10 27.00
C ASN A 358 -46.59 50.51 26.69
N LYS A 359 -46.33 51.04 25.49
CA LYS A 359 -46.91 52.32 25.05
C LYS A 359 -48.43 52.28 24.99
N LYS A 360 -49.02 51.17 24.51
CA LYS A 360 -50.49 50.99 24.50
C LYS A 360 -51.06 50.90 25.91
N LEU A 361 -50.39 50.20 26.82
CA LEU A 361 -50.77 50.13 28.23
C LEU A 361 -50.73 51.50 28.91
N GLN A 362 -49.74 52.33 28.58
CA GLN A 362 -49.63 53.70 29.09
C GLN A 362 -50.80 54.58 28.63
N VAL A 363 -51.10 54.57 27.33
CA VAL A 363 -52.26 55.30 26.77
C VAL A 363 -53.59 54.79 27.34
N ALA A 364 -53.74 53.48 27.54
CA ALA A 364 -54.93 52.92 28.16
C ALA A 364 -55.08 53.33 29.64
N ARG A 365 -53.97 53.55 30.35
CA ARG A 365 -53.98 54.01 31.74
C ARG A 365 -54.46 55.46 31.88
N ASP A 366 -54.20 56.31 30.88
CA ASP A 366 -54.51 57.75 30.90
C ASP A 366 -55.98 58.11 30.64
N GLY A 367 -56.86 57.15 30.30
CA GLY A 367 -58.30 57.45 30.12
C GLY A 367 -59.24 56.31 29.73
N ALA A 368 -58.78 55.06 29.66
CA ALA A 368 -59.57 53.94 29.14
C ALA A 368 -60.42 53.22 30.21
N THR A 369 -61.41 52.43 29.77
CA THR A 369 -62.25 51.60 30.64
C THR A 369 -61.46 50.43 31.25
N ALA A 370 -61.99 49.81 32.32
CA ALA A 370 -61.32 48.69 33.00
C ALA A 370 -61.03 47.50 32.06
N GLU A 371 -61.89 47.27 31.07
CA GLU A 371 -61.76 46.23 30.06
C GLU A 371 -60.60 46.53 29.08
N GLN A 372 -60.49 47.77 28.62
CA GLN A 372 -59.39 48.22 27.76
C GLN A 372 -58.02 48.18 28.48
N LYS A 373 -58.00 48.39 29.80
CA LYS A 373 -56.80 48.23 30.62
C LYS A 373 -56.39 46.77 30.78
N ALA A 374 -57.37 45.87 30.93
CA ALA A 374 -57.12 44.43 31.00
C ALA A 374 -56.59 43.88 29.65
N ASP A 375 -57.17 44.33 28.53
CA ASP A 375 -56.70 43.96 27.19
C ASP A 375 -55.27 44.45 26.91
N ALA A 376 -54.97 45.70 27.31
CA ALA A 376 -53.63 46.25 27.17
C ALA A 376 -52.61 45.55 28.07
N GLN A 377 -53.02 45.08 29.25
CA GLN A 377 -52.16 44.29 30.13
C GLN A 377 -51.92 42.89 29.56
N ALA A 378 -52.95 42.20 29.06
CA ALA A 378 -52.81 40.90 28.41
C ALA A 378 -51.89 40.97 27.17
N ALA A 379 -51.88 42.11 26.47
CA ALA A 379 -50.97 42.36 25.35
C ALA A 379 -49.49 42.49 25.81
N VAL A 380 -49.23 43.05 26.99
CA VAL A 380 -47.88 43.09 27.59
C VAL A 380 -47.46 41.69 28.02
N ASP A 381 -48.32 40.96 28.74
CA ASP A 381 -48.01 39.60 29.20
C ASP A 381 -47.70 38.65 28.02
N SER A 382 -48.43 38.78 26.92
CA SER A 382 -48.18 38.04 25.67
C SER A 382 -46.86 38.44 24.99
N ALA A 383 -46.52 39.72 24.99
CA ALA A 383 -45.26 40.22 24.46
C ALA A 383 -44.06 39.76 25.31
N GLU A 384 -44.19 39.70 26.63
CA GLU A 384 -43.19 39.16 27.55
C GLU A 384 -42.94 37.67 27.31
N MET A 385 -44.00 36.87 27.12
CA MET A 385 -43.85 35.44 26.76
C MET A 385 -43.16 35.26 25.40
N THR A 386 -43.42 36.14 24.44
CA THR A 386 -42.79 36.12 23.12
C THR A 386 -41.30 36.47 23.21
N LEU A 387 -40.94 37.45 24.04
CA LEU A 387 -39.54 37.79 24.31
C LEU A 387 -38.81 36.66 25.02
N ALA A 388 -39.43 36.03 26.02
CA ALA A 388 -38.86 34.88 26.71
C ALA A 388 -38.60 33.70 25.76
N ALA A 389 -39.52 33.42 24.84
CA ALA A 389 -39.33 32.40 23.80
C ALA A 389 -38.19 32.76 22.83
N ALA A 390 -38.09 34.02 22.40
CA ALA A 390 -37.02 34.49 21.51
C ALA A 390 -35.63 34.44 22.18
N LEU A 391 -35.55 34.78 23.47
CA LEU A 391 -34.32 34.65 24.26
C LEU A 391 -33.91 33.19 24.46
N ALA A 392 -34.87 32.28 24.65
CA ALA A 392 -34.60 30.84 24.72
C ALA A 392 -34.08 30.30 23.37
N GLN A 393 -34.67 30.73 22.25
CA GLN A 393 -34.18 30.36 20.90
C GLN A 393 -32.79 30.93 20.60
N ARG A 394 -32.48 32.13 21.09
CA ARG A 394 -31.14 32.71 20.98
C ARG A 394 -30.13 31.99 21.85
N ALA A 395 -30.49 31.61 23.07
CA ALA A 395 -29.65 30.78 23.93
C ALA A 395 -29.35 29.42 23.27
N GLU A 396 -30.32 28.86 22.54
CA GLU A 396 -30.15 27.67 21.71
C GLU A 396 -29.16 27.88 20.55
N ALA A 397 -29.30 28.98 19.81
CA ALA A 397 -28.41 29.33 18.70
C ALA A 397 -26.98 29.68 19.16
N VAL A 398 -26.80 30.31 20.32
CA VAL A 398 -25.46 30.59 20.85
C VAL A 398 -24.77 29.30 21.33
N ARG A 399 -25.54 28.25 21.67
CA ARG A 399 -25.01 26.97 22.17
C ARG A 399 -24.08 26.24 21.20
N GLY A 400 -24.24 26.39 19.89
CA GLY A 400 -23.28 25.84 18.93
C GLY A 400 -22.29 26.86 18.37
N ALA A 401 -22.33 28.13 18.78
CA ALA A 401 -21.25 29.05 18.40
C ALA A 401 -19.91 28.63 19.06
N ASP A 402 -19.99 28.03 20.25
CA ASP A 402 -18.83 27.48 20.96
C ASP A 402 -18.25 26.22 20.26
N THR A 403 -19.06 25.42 19.56
CA THR A 403 -18.57 24.25 18.81
C THR A 403 -17.69 24.67 17.63
N ASN A 404 -18.06 25.75 16.92
CA ASN A 404 -17.22 26.31 15.86
C ASN A 404 -15.85 26.77 16.41
N THR A 405 -15.79 27.29 17.64
CA THR A 405 -14.50 27.63 18.26
C THR A 405 -13.67 26.40 18.64
N ILE A 406 -14.32 25.30 19.06
CA ILE A 406 -13.67 24.01 19.29
C ILE A 406 -13.12 23.45 17.97
N GLU A 407 -13.87 23.55 16.86
CA GLU A 407 -13.41 23.13 15.53
C GLU A 407 -12.24 23.95 15.03
N GLN A 408 -12.29 25.27 15.18
CA GLN A 408 -11.15 26.13 14.86
C GLN A 408 -9.92 25.75 15.70
N ALA A 409 -10.10 25.40 16.97
CA ALA A 409 -9.01 24.93 17.83
C ALA A 409 -8.48 23.55 17.42
N ARG A 410 -9.36 22.61 17.02
CA ARG A 410 -8.98 21.29 16.47
C ARG A 410 -8.19 21.41 15.19
N HIS A 411 -8.67 22.23 14.25
CA HIS A 411 -7.94 22.54 13.03
C HIS A 411 -6.61 23.26 13.32
N ALA A 412 -6.55 24.12 14.34
CA ALA A 412 -5.29 24.73 14.79
C ALA A 412 -4.30 23.68 15.32
N VAL A 413 -4.76 22.68 16.09
CA VAL A 413 -3.92 21.55 16.50
C VAL A 413 -3.46 20.74 15.29
N ALA A 414 -4.36 20.37 14.39
CA ALA A 414 -4.03 19.58 13.21
C ALA A 414 -3.00 20.29 12.31
N THR A 415 -3.19 21.58 12.04
CA THR A 415 -2.25 22.40 11.25
C THR A 415 -0.89 22.55 11.96
N ALA A 416 -0.87 22.72 13.29
CA ALA A 416 0.36 22.73 14.07
C ALA A 416 1.08 21.37 14.04
N GLN A 417 0.34 20.26 14.10
CA GLN A 417 0.87 18.90 14.03
C GLN A 417 1.56 18.68 12.67
N LEU A 418 0.88 19.05 11.58
CA LEU A 418 1.42 18.96 10.23
C LEU A 418 2.69 19.81 10.06
N ALA A 419 2.74 21.00 10.68
CA ALA A 419 3.94 21.83 10.67
C ALA A 419 5.10 21.18 11.44
N ALA A 420 4.81 20.52 12.58
CA ALA A 420 5.80 19.77 13.35
C ALA A 420 6.32 18.55 12.59
N ASP A 421 5.44 17.81 11.92
CA ASP A 421 5.81 16.67 11.09
C ASP A 421 6.63 17.10 9.87
N ALA A 422 6.24 18.21 9.21
CA ALA A 422 7.03 18.78 8.12
C ALA A 422 8.43 19.22 8.59
N ALA A 423 8.54 19.83 9.78
CA ALA A 423 9.84 20.18 10.36
C ALA A 423 10.67 18.93 10.69
N ARG A 424 10.04 17.87 11.20
CA ARG A 424 10.69 16.59 11.48
C ARG A 424 11.19 15.89 10.22
N ILE A 425 10.37 15.90 9.16
CA ILE A 425 10.74 15.37 7.85
C ILE A 425 11.94 16.13 7.30
N ARG A 426 11.94 17.46 7.34
CA ARG A 426 13.10 18.27 6.90
C ARG A 426 14.36 17.95 7.69
N LEU A 427 14.25 17.73 9.00
CA LEU A 427 15.38 17.32 9.85
C LEU A 427 15.90 15.93 9.47
N ARG A 428 15.02 14.98 9.18
CA ARG A 428 15.39 13.65 8.70
C ARG A 428 16.03 13.73 7.31
N ASP A 429 15.49 14.57 6.43
CA ASP A 429 15.97 14.78 5.05
C ASP A 429 17.32 15.50 4.98
N ALA A 430 17.76 16.09 6.10
CA ALA A 430 19.10 16.60 6.32
C ALA A 430 20.11 15.50 6.74
N GLN A 431 19.67 14.26 6.88
CA GLN A 431 20.51 13.11 7.20
C GLN A 431 20.48 12.08 6.06
N ILE A 432 21.61 11.45 5.82
CA ILE A 432 21.70 10.27 4.97
C ILE A 432 21.65 9.03 5.87
N ILE A 433 20.61 8.23 5.70
CA ILE A 433 20.39 6.98 6.45
C ILE A 433 20.58 5.79 5.51
N ALA A 434 21.22 4.73 5.99
CA ALA A 434 21.37 3.49 5.22
C ALA A 434 20.01 2.79 5.00
N PRO A 435 19.59 2.57 3.74
CA PRO A 435 18.31 1.92 3.44
C PRO A 435 18.32 0.40 3.65
N PHE A 436 19.51 -0.22 3.68
CA PHE A 436 19.74 -1.66 3.90
C PHE A 436 21.14 -1.89 4.49
N ASP A 437 21.41 -3.12 4.94
CA ASP A 437 22.73 -3.54 5.42
C ASP A 437 23.75 -3.63 4.28
N GLY A 438 24.93 -3.00 4.41
CA GLY A 438 25.92 -2.98 3.34
C GLY A 438 27.28 -2.41 3.74
N THR A 439 28.13 -2.17 2.75
CA THR A 439 29.48 -1.61 2.91
C THR A 439 29.60 -0.31 2.13
N ILE A 440 30.25 0.69 2.71
CA ILE A 440 30.47 2.00 2.06
C ILE A 440 31.47 1.86 0.92
N GLY A 441 31.00 2.05 -0.31
CA GLY A 441 31.81 1.96 -1.54
C GLY A 441 32.58 3.23 -1.86
N ALA A 442 31.96 4.39 -1.68
CA ALA A 442 32.60 5.68 -1.91
C ALA A 442 31.98 6.77 -1.04
N ILE A 443 32.81 7.72 -0.61
CA ILE A 443 32.40 8.96 0.05
C ILE A 443 32.92 10.11 -0.80
N ASN A 444 32.00 10.85 -1.42
CA ASN A 444 32.32 11.97 -2.30
C ASN A 444 32.03 13.33 -1.64
N ALA A 445 31.39 13.36 -0.48
CA ALA A 445 31.14 14.59 0.29
C ALA A 445 32.32 14.95 1.21
N LYS A 446 32.52 16.24 1.47
CA LYS A 446 33.44 16.73 2.50
C LYS A 446 32.72 17.54 3.57
N VAL A 447 33.18 17.42 4.81
CA VAL A 447 32.70 18.25 5.92
C VAL A 447 32.96 19.72 5.60
N GLY A 448 31.94 20.56 5.78
CA GLY A 448 31.97 21.99 5.47
C GLY A 448 31.60 22.36 4.03
N GLU A 449 31.44 21.38 3.14
CA GLU A 449 31.01 21.59 1.76
C GLU A 449 29.49 21.85 1.69
N PHE A 450 29.06 22.69 0.75
CA PHE A 450 27.64 22.94 0.50
C PHE A 450 27.11 21.95 -0.54
N PHE A 451 26.13 21.14 -0.15
CA PHE A 451 25.45 20.22 -1.05
C PHE A 451 24.16 20.86 -1.57
N GLY A 452 24.09 21.10 -2.88
CA GLY A 452 22.87 21.54 -3.56
C GLY A 452 22.11 20.35 -4.15
N GLY A 453 20.78 20.32 -4.05
CA GLY A 453 19.90 19.24 -4.51
C GLY A 453 19.91 18.92 -6.03
N GLY A 454 20.90 19.42 -6.77
CA GLY A 454 21.17 19.08 -8.17
C GLY A 454 22.59 18.53 -8.42
N SER A 455 23.34 18.19 -7.36
CA SER A 455 24.66 17.57 -7.52
C SER A 455 24.53 16.20 -8.17
N THR A 456 25.20 16.02 -9.32
CA THR A 456 25.21 14.76 -10.07
C THR A 456 26.09 13.69 -9.44
N THR A 457 26.93 14.05 -8.46
CA THR A 457 27.79 13.11 -7.76
C THR A 457 27.17 12.73 -6.41
N PRO A 458 26.81 11.46 -6.20
CA PRO A 458 26.20 11.04 -4.95
C PRO A 458 27.22 11.17 -3.80
N PRO A 459 26.86 11.80 -2.67
CA PRO A 459 27.76 12.03 -1.56
C PRO A 459 28.22 10.71 -0.90
N ILE A 460 27.37 9.69 -0.86
CA ILE A 460 27.72 8.35 -0.36
C ILE A 460 27.17 7.27 -1.31
N VAL A 461 27.99 6.25 -1.60
CA VAL A 461 27.58 5.05 -2.34
C VAL A 461 27.62 3.84 -1.42
N LEU A 462 26.49 3.17 -1.26
CA LEU A 462 26.36 1.95 -0.47
C LEU A 462 26.31 0.72 -1.39
N LEU A 463 27.13 -0.29 -1.07
CA LEU A 463 27.24 -1.55 -1.81
C LEU A 463 26.71 -2.69 -0.93
N THR A 464 26.02 -3.67 -1.53
CA THR A 464 25.69 -4.92 -0.83
C THR A 464 26.73 -5.98 -1.16
N PRO A 465 27.53 -6.46 -0.20
CA PRO A 465 28.64 -7.39 -0.48
C PRO A 465 28.17 -8.80 -0.90
N ASP A 466 26.94 -9.19 -0.54
CA ASP A 466 26.54 -10.61 -0.59
C ASP A 466 26.00 -11.07 -1.94
N ARG A 467 25.91 -10.17 -2.93
CA ARG A 467 25.38 -10.51 -4.26
C ARG A 467 26.14 -9.82 -5.36
N LEU A 468 27.05 -10.55 -6.00
CA LEU A 468 27.68 -10.14 -7.24
C LEU A 468 26.77 -10.50 -8.42
N THR A 469 26.56 -9.53 -9.30
CA THR A 469 25.95 -9.73 -10.62
C THR A 469 27.00 -9.62 -11.71
N MET A 470 26.92 -10.52 -12.68
CA MET A 470 27.69 -10.46 -13.91
C MET A 470 26.85 -9.75 -14.96
N LYS A 471 27.36 -8.65 -15.51
CA LYS A 471 26.81 -7.99 -16.70
C LYS A 471 27.54 -8.50 -17.92
N MET A 472 26.79 -9.09 -18.85
CA MET A 472 27.33 -9.71 -20.06
C MET A 472 26.60 -9.12 -21.27
N ASP A 473 27.32 -8.84 -22.34
CA ASP A 473 26.74 -8.43 -23.61
C ASP A 473 26.70 -9.64 -24.55
N VAL A 474 25.49 -10.06 -24.91
CA VAL A 474 25.27 -11.24 -25.76
C VAL A 474 24.94 -10.81 -27.17
N GLY A 475 25.63 -11.35 -28.18
CA GLY A 475 25.33 -11.07 -29.58
C GLY A 475 23.94 -11.56 -29.99
N GLU A 476 23.35 -10.89 -30.99
CA GLU A 476 22.00 -11.21 -31.52
C GLU A 476 21.84 -12.69 -31.93
N THR A 477 22.90 -13.31 -32.45
CA THR A 477 22.90 -14.74 -32.85
C THR A 477 22.77 -15.70 -31.67
N ASP A 478 23.29 -15.31 -30.50
CA ASP A 478 23.32 -16.14 -29.30
C ASP A 478 22.12 -15.87 -28.38
N TYR A 479 21.52 -14.69 -28.49
CA TYR A 479 20.34 -14.26 -27.72
C TYR A 479 19.19 -15.27 -27.78
N ALA A 480 18.94 -15.87 -28.96
CA ALA A 480 17.86 -16.84 -29.15
C ALA A 480 18.03 -18.15 -28.34
N ASN A 481 19.26 -18.47 -27.94
CA ASN A 481 19.61 -19.74 -27.28
C ASN A 481 19.76 -19.61 -25.76
N ILE A 482 19.60 -18.41 -25.20
CA ILE A 482 19.77 -18.13 -23.77
C ILE A 482 18.40 -18.02 -23.09
N LYS A 483 18.26 -18.64 -21.92
CA LYS A 483 17.03 -18.57 -21.11
C LYS A 483 17.32 -18.14 -19.67
N VAL A 484 16.39 -17.38 -19.07
CA VAL A 484 16.41 -17.08 -17.64
C VAL A 484 16.36 -18.39 -16.86
N GLY A 485 17.18 -18.51 -15.81
CA GLY A 485 17.34 -19.72 -15.01
C GLY A 485 18.42 -20.69 -15.50
N GLN A 486 19.03 -20.44 -16.66
CA GLN A 486 20.13 -21.27 -17.18
C GLN A 486 21.38 -21.12 -16.30
N VAL A 487 22.00 -22.26 -15.97
CA VAL A 487 23.24 -22.32 -15.18
C VAL A 487 24.47 -22.28 -16.08
N GLY A 488 25.53 -21.64 -15.62
CA GLY A 488 26.83 -21.62 -16.27
C GLY A 488 27.98 -21.51 -15.28
N GLY A 489 29.21 -21.43 -15.80
CA GLY A 489 30.42 -21.21 -15.00
C GLY A 489 31.11 -19.90 -15.38
N VAL A 490 31.48 -19.10 -14.39
CA VAL A 490 32.27 -17.87 -14.56
C VAL A 490 33.71 -18.17 -14.20
N LEU A 491 34.65 -17.73 -15.03
CA LEU A 491 36.07 -17.67 -14.71
C LEU A 491 36.45 -16.20 -14.52
N PHE A 492 37.14 -15.90 -13.43
CA PHE A 492 37.66 -14.56 -13.18
C PHE A 492 39.13 -14.51 -13.54
N ASP A 493 39.53 -13.52 -14.34
CA ASP A 493 40.93 -13.30 -14.68
C ASP A 493 41.80 -13.06 -13.43
N SER A 494 41.20 -12.45 -12.40
CA SER A 494 41.85 -12.20 -11.11
C SER A 494 42.00 -13.45 -10.22
N ILE A 495 41.29 -14.54 -10.52
CA ILE A 495 41.30 -15.80 -9.75
C ILE A 495 41.38 -16.99 -10.73
N PRO A 496 42.54 -17.22 -11.35
CA PRO A 496 42.70 -18.29 -12.33
C PRO A 496 42.46 -19.67 -11.71
N GLY A 497 41.80 -20.56 -12.46
CA GLY A 497 41.62 -21.97 -12.10
C GLY A 497 40.41 -22.30 -11.23
N LYS A 498 39.58 -21.32 -10.84
CA LYS A 498 38.29 -21.56 -10.15
C LYS A 498 37.12 -21.18 -11.05
N ILE A 499 36.17 -22.11 -11.21
CA ILE A 499 34.91 -21.89 -11.92
C ILE A 499 33.83 -21.64 -10.88
N TYR A 500 33.16 -20.49 -10.98
CA TYR A 500 32.07 -20.12 -10.08
C TYR A 500 30.73 -20.40 -10.77
N PRO A 501 29.83 -21.20 -10.18
CA PRO A 501 28.51 -21.41 -10.74
C PRO A 501 27.73 -20.09 -10.73
N PHE A 502 27.04 -19.79 -11.82
CA PHE A 502 26.14 -18.65 -11.91
C PHE A 502 24.82 -19.04 -12.59
N VAL A 503 23.78 -18.26 -12.34
CA VAL A 503 22.46 -18.44 -12.96
C VAL A 503 22.07 -17.16 -13.67
N ILE A 504 21.52 -17.28 -14.88
CA ILE A 504 20.99 -16.13 -15.62
C ILE A 504 19.73 -15.64 -14.94
N SER A 505 19.74 -14.41 -14.45
CA SER A 505 18.64 -13.80 -13.70
C SER A 505 17.76 -12.93 -14.58
N GLU A 506 18.32 -12.25 -15.58
CA GLU A 506 17.59 -11.30 -16.43
C GLU A 506 18.20 -11.26 -17.83
N ILE A 507 17.34 -11.17 -18.85
CA ILE A 507 17.73 -10.98 -20.25
C ILE A 507 17.05 -9.69 -20.73
N GLY A 508 17.84 -8.68 -21.06
CA GLY A 508 17.34 -7.39 -21.53
C GLY A 508 16.77 -7.49 -22.93
N LEU A 509 15.59 -6.88 -23.14
CA LEU A 509 14.89 -6.88 -24.43
C LEU A 509 15.38 -5.75 -25.36
N SER A 510 16.09 -4.75 -24.83
CA SER A 510 16.58 -3.60 -25.58
C SER A 510 18.03 -3.84 -26.06
N PRO A 511 18.29 -3.83 -27.37
CA PRO A 511 19.64 -3.98 -27.88
C PRO A 511 20.48 -2.71 -27.68
N SER A 512 21.77 -2.89 -27.45
CA SER A 512 22.80 -1.86 -27.52
C SER A 512 23.56 -2.00 -28.84
N ILE A 513 23.74 -0.89 -29.56
CA ILE A 513 24.47 -0.87 -30.83
C ILE A 513 25.77 -0.10 -30.63
N THR A 514 26.88 -0.82 -30.57
CA THR A 514 28.21 -0.22 -30.48
C THR A 514 29.00 -0.56 -31.75
N GLN A 515 29.33 0.46 -32.55
CA GLN A 515 30.07 0.30 -33.82
C GLN A 515 29.45 -0.72 -34.80
N GLY A 516 28.10 -0.78 -34.86
CA GLY A 516 27.39 -1.67 -35.78
C GLY A 516 27.23 -3.12 -35.31
N VAL A 517 27.74 -3.48 -34.12
CA VAL A 517 27.48 -4.77 -33.47
C VAL A 517 26.27 -4.62 -32.54
N VAL A 518 25.26 -5.48 -32.74
CA VAL A 518 24.04 -5.54 -31.93
C VAL A 518 24.26 -6.52 -30.78
N THR A 519 24.18 -6.03 -29.54
CA THR A 519 24.27 -6.85 -28.33
C THR A 519 23.06 -6.64 -27.43
N TYR A 520 22.70 -7.67 -26.68
CA TYR A 520 21.65 -7.64 -25.69
C TYR A 520 22.27 -7.76 -24.30
N PRO A 521 21.95 -6.86 -23.35
CA PRO A 521 22.48 -6.93 -22.01
C PRO A 521 21.82 -8.08 -21.24
N VAL A 522 22.63 -8.99 -20.72
CA VAL A 522 22.19 -10.13 -19.90
C VAL A 522 22.83 -10.01 -18.52
N LYS A 523 22.04 -10.25 -17.47
CA LYS A 523 22.52 -10.28 -16.08
C LYS A 523 22.46 -11.69 -15.53
N GLY A 524 23.55 -12.10 -14.87
CA GLY A 524 23.63 -13.34 -14.12
C GLY A 524 23.95 -13.08 -12.65
N SER A 525 23.41 -13.89 -11.74
CA SER A 525 23.76 -13.84 -10.31
C SER A 525 24.70 -14.99 -9.98
N LEU A 526 25.79 -14.72 -9.26
CA LEU A 526 26.71 -15.75 -8.80
C LEU A 526 26.02 -16.61 -7.72
N VAL A 527 26.11 -17.93 -7.84
CA VAL A 527 25.68 -18.86 -6.78
C VAL A 527 26.86 -19.00 -5.84
N LEU A 528 26.97 -18.07 -4.88
CA LEU A 528 27.96 -18.19 -3.81
C LEU A 528 27.59 -19.42 -2.95
N PRO A 529 28.53 -20.34 -2.66
CA PRO A 529 28.28 -21.38 -1.67
C PRO A 529 28.02 -20.72 -0.30
N PRO A 530 27.14 -21.31 0.54
CA PRO A 530 26.77 -20.76 1.85
C PRO A 530 27.96 -20.61 2.81
#